data_AF-A0A975A2D5-F1
#
_entry.id   AF-A0A975A2D5-F1
#
_cell.length_a   1.000
_cell.length_b   1.000
_cell.length_c   1.000
_cell.angle_alpha   90.00
_cell.angle_beta   90.00
_cell.angle_gamma   90.00
#
_symmetry.space_group_name_H-M   'P 1'
#
loop_
_entity.id
_entity.type
_entity.pdbx_description
1 polymer ?
#
loop_
_entity_poly.entity_id
_entity_poly.type
_entity_poly.pdbx_seq_one_letter_code
_entity_poly.pdbx_strand_id
1 'polypeptide(L)'
;MKKFVNTAVFSAVILCAHLTTAQEYKFKKDVIFLDKEEVALVEGEAGADYTSFKVLSSNKDEIFEVTQDGFKSGNPFSTGTYWYELRYSGSDEVIRLGYVYNCNVKCVFKRKIFPTEVPFDKPAKDQIEVLKDYDISAKINADTLKQLAEYKAIQEKLTYPEVKRDRSKPVDLMFYKKEEESSTDKITYTILQDSQVIGHLVKYDYSVSAVYEFYKKVLLPDSTEELVPLAKSNMHSTNLELTTVADGKLHKLDLSRKSSPHVWVARYLFKTNYL
;
A
#
# COMPACT_ATOMS: atom_id res chain seq x y z
N MET A 1 -57.44 -11.06 -47.63
CA MET A 1 -56.78 -10.07 -46.75
C MET A 1 -55.61 -10.74 -46.05
N LYS A 2 -54.41 -10.15 -46.16
CA LYS A 2 -53.26 -10.14 -45.21
C LYS A 2 -52.74 -11.51 -44.71
N LYS A 3 -51.45 -11.82 -44.64
CA LYS A 3 -50.17 -11.25 -45.08
C LYS A 3 -49.17 -12.38 -44.78
N PHE A 4 -48.18 -12.59 -45.66
CA PHE A 4 -46.96 -13.33 -45.34
C PHE A 4 -46.22 -12.68 -44.15
N VAL A 5 -45.27 -13.44 -43.57
CA VAL A 5 -43.89 -13.00 -43.25
C VAL A 5 -43.43 -13.42 -41.83
N ASN A 6 -42.32 -14.17 -41.82
CA ASN A 6 -41.28 -14.32 -40.79
C ASN A 6 -41.66 -14.79 -39.38
N THR A 7 -41.51 -16.09 -39.13
CA THR A 7 -41.22 -16.58 -37.77
C THR A 7 -40.01 -17.53 -37.70
N ALA A 8 -39.46 -17.97 -38.84
CA ALA A 8 -38.30 -18.87 -38.86
C ALA A 8 -36.93 -18.17 -39.00
N VAL A 9 -36.90 -16.87 -39.30
CA VAL A 9 -35.64 -16.12 -39.53
C VAL A 9 -35.16 -15.37 -38.27
N PHE A 10 -36.02 -15.14 -37.27
CA PHE A 10 -35.64 -14.38 -36.08
C PHE A 10 -34.93 -15.20 -34.98
N SER A 11 -35.04 -16.54 -35.01
CA SER A 11 -34.36 -17.39 -34.02
C SER A 11 -32.97 -17.88 -34.48
N ALA A 12 -32.60 -17.65 -35.74
CA ALA A 12 -31.27 -17.99 -36.26
C ALA A 12 -30.24 -16.86 -36.11
N VAL A 13 -30.68 -15.61 -35.93
CA VAL A 13 -29.78 -14.45 -35.77
C VAL A 13 -29.43 -14.18 -34.30
N ILE A 14 -30.22 -14.68 -33.34
CA ILE A 14 -29.93 -14.50 -31.91
C ILE A 14 -29.00 -15.60 -31.35
N LEU A 15 -28.93 -16.77 -31.98
CA LEU A 15 -27.99 -17.83 -31.57
C LEU A 15 -26.57 -17.66 -32.13
N CYS A 16 -26.37 -16.81 -33.13
CA CYS A 16 -25.05 -16.56 -33.72
C CYS A 16 -24.28 -15.42 -33.04
N ALA A 17 -24.87 -14.77 -32.03
CA ALA A 17 -24.25 -13.66 -31.29
C ALA A 17 -23.54 -14.07 -30.00
N HIS A 18 -23.55 -15.36 -29.61
CA HIS A 18 -22.95 -15.85 -28.35
C HIS A 18 -21.89 -16.96 -28.57
N LEU A 19 -21.47 -17.19 -29.81
CA LEU A 19 -20.29 -17.98 -30.16
C LEU A 19 -19.11 -17.09 -30.54
N THR A 20 -19.05 -15.85 -30.02
CA THR A 20 -17.75 -15.24 -29.78
C THR A 20 -17.11 -16.05 -28.68
N THR A 21 -16.28 -17.03 -29.05
CA THR A 21 -15.30 -17.60 -28.12
C THR A 21 -14.58 -16.41 -27.50
N ALA A 22 -14.85 -16.14 -26.23
CA ALA A 22 -14.13 -15.10 -25.51
C ALA A 22 -12.65 -15.45 -25.63
N GLN A 23 -11.92 -14.64 -26.37
CA GLN A 23 -10.47 -14.79 -26.56
C GLN A 23 -9.82 -14.98 -25.19
N GLU A 24 -9.14 -16.10 -24.97
CA GLU A 24 -8.62 -16.43 -23.64
C GLU A 24 -7.10 -16.27 -23.61
N TYR A 25 -6.63 -15.22 -22.93
CA TYR A 25 -5.21 -15.05 -22.65
C TYR A 25 -4.70 -16.08 -21.64
N LYS A 26 -3.58 -16.72 -21.98
CA LYS A 26 -2.88 -17.68 -21.10
C LYS A 26 -1.42 -17.28 -20.92
N PHE A 27 -0.97 -17.32 -19.68
CA PHE A 27 0.42 -17.08 -19.30
C PHE A 27 1.10 -18.39 -18.90
N LYS A 28 2.11 -18.82 -19.66
CA LYS A 28 2.89 -20.04 -19.41
C LYS A 28 4.38 -19.76 -19.47
N LYS A 29 5.07 -19.94 -18.34
CA LYS A 29 6.45 -19.47 -18.12
C LYS A 29 6.51 -17.98 -18.39
N ASP A 30 7.16 -17.56 -19.47
CA ASP A 30 7.35 -16.17 -19.84
C ASP A 30 6.70 -15.85 -21.19
N VAL A 31 5.74 -16.67 -21.60
CA VAL A 31 5.09 -16.59 -22.91
C VAL A 31 3.58 -16.36 -22.71
N ILE A 32 3.04 -15.40 -23.47
CA ILE A 32 1.62 -15.06 -23.54
C ILE A 32 1.02 -15.73 -24.78
N PHE A 33 -0.06 -16.47 -24.56
CA PHE A 33 -0.82 -17.13 -25.62
C PHE A 33 -2.21 -16.54 -25.75
N LEU A 34 -2.69 -16.39 -26.99
CA LEU A 34 -4.07 -16.09 -27.35
C LEU A 34 -4.62 -17.30 -28.11
N ASP A 35 -5.65 -17.96 -27.59
CA ASP A 35 -6.28 -19.13 -28.24
C ASP A 35 -5.30 -20.23 -28.72
N LYS A 36 -4.18 -20.37 -27.98
CA LYS A 36 -3.03 -21.30 -28.19
C LYS A 36 -1.91 -20.80 -29.12
N GLU A 37 -2.03 -19.63 -29.72
CA GLU A 37 -0.96 -19.00 -30.49
C GLU A 37 -0.11 -18.10 -29.59
N GLU A 38 1.21 -18.15 -29.78
CA GLU A 38 2.14 -17.25 -29.08
C GLU A 38 2.03 -15.84 -29.66
N VAL A 39 1.66 -14.89 -28.81
CA VAL A 39 1.46 -13.48 -29.21
C VAL A 39 2.49 -12.54 -28.60
N ALA A 40 3.09 -12.93 -27.47
CA ALA A 40 4.11 -12.12 -26.82
C ALA A 40 4.99 -12.93 -25.85
N LEU A 41 6.17 -12.37 -25.60
CA LEU A 41 7.15 -12.82 -24.61
C LEU A 41 7.24 -11.79 -23.48
N VAL A 42 7.60 -12.22 -22.29
CA VAL A 42 7.79 -11.36 -21.12
C VAL A 42 9.22 -11.49 -20.61
N GLU A 43 9.88 -10.36 -20.38
CA GLU A 43 11.22 -10.32 -19.82
C GLU A 43 11.26 -9.42 -18.59
N GLY A 44 11.82 -9.90 -17.48
CA GLY A 44 11.95 -9.16 -16.23
C GLY A 44 11.30 -9.85 -15.04
N GLU A 45 11.03 -9.08 -13.98
CA GLU A 45 10.58 -9.62 -12.70
C GLU A 45 9.52 -8.75 -12.01
N ALA A 46 8.75 -9.37 -11.12
CA ALA A 46 7.78 -8.70 -10.27
C ALA A 46 7.75 -9.33 -8.88
N GLY A 47 7.59 -8.49 -7.88
CA GLY A 47 7.64 -8.86 -6.47
C GLY A 47 7.00 -7.80 -5.57
N ALA A 48 7.20 -7.96 -4.26
CA ALA A 48 6.65 -7.05 -3.26
C ALA A 48 7.26 -5.64 -3.37
N ASP A 49 8.58 -5.59 -3.37
CA ASP A 49 9.34 -4.35 -3.26
C ASP A 49 9.75 -3.76 -4.61
N TYR A 50 9.69 -4.58 -5.66
CA TYR A 50 10.15 -4.21 -6.99
C TYR A 50 9.37 -4.96 -8.06
N THR A 51 8.96 -4.23 -9.10
CA THR A 51 8.41 -4.79 -10.32
C THR A 51 8.94 -3.98 -11.49
N SER A 52 9.56 -4.68 -12.45
CA SER A 52 9.98 -4.13 -13.73
C SER A 52 10.04 -5.27 -14.73
N PHE A 53 9.13 -5.26 -15.70
CA PHE A 53 9.14 -6.22 -16.80
C PHE A 53 8.63 -5.60 -18.09
N LYS A 54 9.06 -6.18 -19.20
CA LYS A 54 8.69 -5.78 -20.55
C LYS A 54 7.91 -6.88 -21.23
N VAL A 55 7.03 -6.48 -22.14
CA VAL A 55 6.30 -7.37 -23.03
C VAL A 55 6.80 -7.13 -24.44
N LEU A 56 7.28 -8.20 -25.07
CA LEU A 56 7.86 -8.19 -26.41
C LEU A 56 6.93 -8.95 -27.36
N SER A 57 6.82 -8.48 -28.60
CA SER A 57 6.14 -9.23 -29.66
C SER A 57 6.92 -10.49 -30.04
N SER A 58 6.33 -11.35 -30.87
CA SER A 58 7.01 -12.53 -31.43
C SER A 58 8.28 -12.17 -32.25
N ASN A 59 8.41 -10.93 -32.71
CA ASN A 59 9.60 -10.40 -33.39
C ASN A 59 10.62 -9.76 -32.44
N LYS A 60 10.37 -9.81 -31.13
CA LYS A 60 11.16 -9.19 -30.06
C LYS A 60 11.14 -7.66 -30.00
N ASP A 61 10.21 -7.03 -30.73
CA ASP A 61 9.94 -5.61 -30.57
C ASP A 61 9.21 -5.36 -29.25
N GLU A 62 9.62 -4.35 -28.49
CA GLU A 62 8.95 -3.96 -27.25
C GLU A 62 7.54 -3.44 -27.53
N ILE A 63 6.55 -4.00 -26.83
CA ILE A 63 5.15 -3.57 -26.88
C ILE A 63 4.90 -2.57 -25.76
N PHE A 64 5.16 -2.97 -24.52
CA PHE A 64 5.08 -2.09 -23.36
C PHE A 64 5.98 -2.55 -22.21
N GLU A 65 6.28 -1.63 -21.32
CA GLU A 65 6.96 -1.84 -20.05
C GLU A 65 5.99 -1.64 -18.87
N VAL A 66 6.17 -2.44 -17.83
CA VAL A 66 5.48 -2.31 -16.55
C VAL A 66 6.50 -2.08 -15.46
N THR A 67 6.37 -0.95 -14.77
CA THR A 67 7.15 -0.66 -13.56
C THR A 67 6.24 -0.49 -12.35
N GLN A 68 6.77 -0.67 -11.16
CA GLN A 68 6.10 -0.32 -9.91
C GLN A 68 6.58 1.04 -9.42
N ASP A 69 5.65 1.86 -8.96
CA ASP A 69 5.93 3.14 -8.32
C ASP A 69 5.03 3.32 -7.08
N GLY A 70 5.35 4.32 -6.26
CA GLY A 70 4.60 4.57 -5.05
C GLY A 70 4.92 5.89 -4.36
N PHE A 71 3.99 6.29 -3.50
CA PHE A 71 4.07 7.47 -2.67
C PHE A 71 3.95 7.09 -1.20
N LYS A 72 4.81 7.68 -0.36
CA LYS A 72 4.71 7.65 1.11
C LYS A 72 4.87 9.07 1.63
N SER A 73 3.95 9.52 2.48
CA SER A 73 4.01 10.86 3.07
C SER A 73 5.12 11.04 4.12
N GLY A 74 5.84 9.97 4.50
CA GLY A 74 6.76 9.97 5.63
C GLY A 74 6.06 9.70 6.97
N ASN A 75 4.73 9.72 7.02
CA ASN A 75 3.96 9.28 8.18
C ASN A 75 4.16 7.77 8.39
N PRO A 76 4.82 7.32 9.47
CA PRO A 76 5.07 5.90 9.69
C PRO A 76 3.81 5.09 9.99
N PHE A 77 2.67 5.73 10.25
CA PHE A 77 1.38 5.08 10.46
C PHE A 77 0.61 4.84 9.15
N SER A 78 1.07 5.38 8.01
CA SER A 78 0.45 5.18 6.70
C SER A 78 1.11 4.03 5.94
N THR A 79 0.31 3.24 5.21
CA THR A 79 0.80 2.13 4.39
C THR A 79 1.42 2.58 3.05
N GLY A 80 1.24 3.85 2.67
CA GLY A 80 1.60 4.37 1.35
C GLY A 80 0.59 4.02 0.26
N THR A 81 0.70 4.70 -0.88
CA THR A 81 -0.06 4.43 -2.11
C THR A 81 0.90 3.85 -3.14
N TYR A 82 0.59 2.71 -3.74
CA TYR A 82 1.42 2.10 -4.78
C TYR A 82 0.59 1.79 -6.02
N TRP A 83 1.23 1.79 -7.18
CA TRP A 83 0.62 1.48 -8.47
C TRP A 83 1.63 0.84 -9.43
N TYR A 84 1.11 0.29 -10.52
CA TYR A 84 1.92 -0.09 -11.67
C TYR A 84 1.80 1.01 -12.74
N GLU A 85 2.91 1.39 -13.34
CA GLU A 85 2.94 2.24 -14.54
C GLU A 85 3.11 1.35 -15.77
N LEU A 86 2.19 1.46 -16.73
CA LEU A 86 2.27 0.84 -18.05
C LEU A 86 2.70 1.91 -19.06
N ARG A 87 3.82 1.67 -19.75
CA ARG A 87 4.39 2.55 -20.77
C ARG A 87 4.47 1.82 -22.10
N TYR A 88 3.75 2.30 -23.11
CA TYR A 88 3.78 1.69 -24.43
C TYR A 88 4.97 2.16 -25.25
N SER A 89 5.56 1.24 -25.99
CA SER A 89 6.63 1.56 -26.93
C SER A 89 6.13 2.53 -28.00
N GLY A 90 6.88 3.61 -28.22
CA GLY A 90 6.52 4.65 -29.19
C GLY A 90 5.42 5.62 -28.74
N SER A 91 5.05 5.62 -27.45
CA SER A 91 4.13 6.59 -26.84
C SER A 91 4.73 7.22 -25.60
N ASP A 92 4.43 8.51 -25.36
CA ASP A 92 4.76 9.21 -24.11
C ASP A 92 3.68 9.02 -23.03
N GLU A 93 2.56 8.36 -23.36
CA GLU A 93 1.46 8.14 -22.41
C GLU A 93 1.78 7.02 -21.41
N VAL A 94 1.43 7.27 -20.14
CA VAL A 94 1.63 6.37 -19.01
C VAL A 94 0.27 6.06 -18.39
N ILE A 95 -0.15 4.79 -18.45
CA ILE A 95 -1.37 4.33 -17.78
C ILE A 95 -1.02 3.82 -16.39
N ARG A 96 -1.76 4.25 -15.37
CA ARG A 96 -1.55 3.80 -13.99
C ARG A 96 -2.60 2.78 -13.58
N LEU A 97 -2.15 1.58 -13.19
CA LEU A 97 -3.01 0.50 -12.73
C LEU A 97 -2.84 0.27 -11.22
N GLY A 98 -3.91 -0.20 -10.57
CA GLY A 98 -3.85 -0.50 -9.13
C GLY A 98 -2.82 -1.57 -8.79
N TYR A 99 -2.07 -1.36 -7.72
CA TYR A 99 -1.08 -2.31 -7.22
C TYR A 99 -1.71 -3.55 -6.59
N VAL A 100 -0.96 -4.66 -6.56
CA VAL A 100 -1.31 -5.89 -5.87
C VAL A 100 -0.10 -6.35 -5.06
N TYR A 101 -0.25 -6.43 -3.74
CA TYR A 101 0.82 -6.80 -2.83
C TYR A 101 1.33 -8.23 -3.07
N ASN A 102 2.66 -8.43 -2.99
CA ASN A 102 3.35 -9.72 -3.15
C ASN A 102 2.99 -10.48 -4.45
N CYS A 103 2.84 -9.75 -5.55
CA CYS A 103 2.35 -10.30 -6.81
C CYS A 103 3.51 -10.53 -7.79
N ASN A 104 3.73 -11.78 -8.19
CA ASN A 104 4.69 -12.11 -9.25
C ASN A 104 4.14 -11.72 -10.64
N VAL A 105 4.96 -11.85 -11.69
CA VAL A 105 4.62 -11.44 -13.06
C VAL A 105 3.29 -12.04 -13.51
N LYS A 106 3.11 -13.36 -13.35
CA LYS A 106 1.86 -14.06 -13.66
C LYS A 106 0.66 -13.51 -12.91
N CYS A 107 0.83 -13.17 -11.63
CA CYS A 107 -0.22 -12.57 -10.82
C CYS A 107 -0.58 -11.17 -11.33
N VAL A 108 0.39 -10.34 -11.73
CA VAL A 108 0.15 -9.00 -12.28
C VAL A 108 -0.68 -9.11 -13.56
N PHE A 109 -0.28 -9.98 -14.49
CA PHE A 109 -1.04 -10.22 -15.72
C PHE A 109 -2.48 -10.62 -15.44
N LYS A 110 -2.68 -11.67 -14.64
CA LYS A 110 -4.02 -12.21 -14.39
C LYS A 110 -4.94 -11.24 -13.66
N ARG A 111 -4.41 -10.42 -12.76
CA ARG A 111 -5.23 -9.55 -11.89
C ARG A 111 -5.33 -8.11 -12.37
N LYS A 112 -4.42 -7.66 -13.23
CA LYS A 112 -4.32 -6.26 -13.64
C LYS A 112 -4.26 -6.05 -15.14
N ILE A 113 -3.60 -6.89 -15.93
CA ILE A 113 -3.44 -6.64 -17.37
C ILE A 113 -4.54 -7.33 -18.17
N PHE A 114 -4.72 -8.65 -18.03
CA PHE A 114 -5.75 -9.38 -18.79
C PHE A 114 -7.18 -8.88 -18.57
N PRO A 115 -7.61 -8.46 -17.36
CA PRO A 115 -8.94 -7.88 -17.16
C PRO A 115 -9.17 -6.54 -17.85
N THR A 116 -8.12 -5.93 -18.40
CA THR A 116 -8.19 -4.65 -19.13
C THR A 116 -8.30 -4.84 -20.64
N GLU A 117 -8.37 -6.10 -21.10
CA GLU A 117 -8.61 -6.47 -22.50
C GLU A 117 -7.57 -5.90 -23.49
N VAL A 118 -6.36 -5.60 -23.01
CA VAL A 118 -5.26 -5.09 -23.86
C VAL A 118 -4.95 -6.09 -24.97
N PRO A 119 -5.08 -5.69 -26.24
CA PRO A 119 -4.61 -6.51 -27.37
C PRO A 119 -3.08 -6.46 -27.42
N PHE A 120 -2.37 -7.58 -27.51
CA PHE A 120 -0.89 -7.59 -27.61
C PHE A 120 -0.36 -7.50 -29.04
N ASP A 121 -1.26 -7.54 -30.02
CA ASP A 121 -1.00 -7.66 -31.46
C ASP A 121 -1.36 -6.38 -32.25
N LYS A 122 -1.74 -5.30 -31.57
CA LYS A 122 -2.20 -4.04 -32.17
C LYS A 122 -1.21 -2.88 -31.98
N PRO A 123 -1.38 -1.75 -32.70
CA PRO A 123 -0.61 -0.54 -32.43
C PRO A 123 -0.92 0.05 -31.05
N ALA A 124 0.09 0.67 -30.42
CA ALA A 124 0.00 1.30 -29.09
C ALA A 124 -1.20 2.25 -28.93
N LYS A 125 -1.53 3.02 -29.97
CA LYS A 125 -2.62 4.01 -29.93
C LYS A 125 -3.99 3.37 -29.67
N ASP A 126 -4.28 2.22 -30.26
CA ASP A 126 -5.56 1.53 -30.09
C ASP A 126 -5.63 0.81 -28.73
N GLN A 127 -4.48 0.40 -28.21
CA GLN A 127 -4.35 -0.23 -26.88
C GLN A 127 -4.54 0.77 -25.74
N ILE A 128 -4.05 1.99 -25.92
CA ILE A 128 -4.12 3.06 -24.92
C ILE A 128 -5.57 3.52 -24.67
N GLU A 129 -6.39 3.66 -25.71
CA GLU A 129 -7.79 4.11 -25.54
C GLU A 129 -8.62 3.14 -24.68
N VAL A 130 -8.44 1.83 -24.85
CA VAL A 130 -9.16 0.81 -24.05
C VAL A 130 -8.76 0.87 -22.57
N LEU A 131 -7.53 1.31 -22.30
CA LEU A 131 -6.98 1.35 -20.95
C LEU A 131 -7.33 2.59 -20.14
N LYS A 132 -7.82 3.66 -20.77
CA LYS A 132 -8.13 4.92 -20.08
C LYS A 132 -9.17 4.73 -18.97
N ASP A 133 -10.13 3.82 -19.17
CA ASP A 133 -11.17 3.52 -18.17
C ASP A 133 -10.62 2.80 -16.93
N TYR A 134 -9.43 2.23 -17.02
CA TYR A 134 -8.74 1.53 -15.93
C TYR A 134 -7.66 2.37 -15.27
N ASP A 135 -7.38 3.57 -15.81
CA ASP A 135 -6.38 4.46 -15.27
C ASP A 135 -6.83 5.01 -13.91
N ILE A 136 -6.07 4.68 -12.87
CA ILE A 136 -6.35 5.10 -11.49
C ILE A 136 -5.64 6.41 -11.10
N SER A 137 -5.11 7.19 -12.04
CA SER A 137 -4.38 8.44 -11.78
C SER A 137 -5.16 9.42 -10.89
N ALA A 138 -6.47 9.58 -11.14
CA ALA A 138 -7.33 10.42 -10.30
C ALA A 138 -7.42 9.90 -8.85
N LYS A 139 -7.51 8.58 -8.68
CA LYS A 139 -7.51 7.93 -7.37
C LYS A 139 -6.16 8.06 -6.67
N ILE A 140 -5.05 7.87 -7.37
CA ILE A 140 -3.70 8.08 -6.83
C ILE A 140 -3.54 9.50 -6.31
N ASN A 141 -3.96 10.50 -7.09
CA ASN A 141 -3.89 11.88 -6.66
C ASN A 141 -4.74 12.14 -5.41
N ALA A 142 -5.98 11.65 -5.38
CA ALA A 142 -6.86 11.79 -4.21
C ALA A 142 -6.28 11.10 -2.96
N ASP A 143 -5.78 9.87 -3.08
CA ASP A 143 -5.22 9.10 -1.97
C ASP A 143 -3.92 9.74 -1.46
N THR A 144 -3.05 10.24 -2.34
CA THR A 144 -1.83 10.97 -2.00
C THR A 144 -2.14 12.28 -1.27
N LEU A 145 -3.08 13.08 -1.78
CA LEU A 145 -3.50 14.33 -1.12
C LEU A 145 -4.09 14.07 0.26
N LYS A 146 -4.92 13.02 0.39
CA LYS A 146 -5.46 12.60 1.68
C LYS A 146 -4.35 12.24 2.67
N GLN A 147 -3.38 11.43 2.26
CA GLN A 147 -2.25 11.05 3.12
C GLN A 147 -1.40 12.26 3.55
N LEU A 148 -1.19 13.22 2.65
CA LEU A 148 -0.48 14.46 2.96
C LEU A 148 -1.26 15.33 3.94
N ALA A 149 -2.57 15.45 3.77
CA ALA A 149 -3.43 16.22 4.67
C ALA A 149 -3.46 15.61 6.08
N GLU A 150 -3.62 14.29 6.18
CA GLU A 150 -3.56 13.56 7.45
C GLU A 150 -2.20 13.74 8.14
N TYR A 151 -1.10 13.62 7.38
CA TYR A 151 0.24 13.80 7.95
C TYR A 151 0.45 15.22 8.49
N LYS A 152 0.05 16.25 7.72
CA LYS A 152 0.14 17.66 8.15
C LYS A 152 -0.70 17.93 9.39
N ALA A 153 -1.92 17.39 9.47
CA ALA A 153 -2.78 17.55 10.64
C ALA A 153 -2.15 16.92 11.90
N ILE A 154 -1.50 15.76 11.78
CA ILE A 154 -0.77 15.16 12.91
C ILE A 154 0.43 16.03 13.29
N GLN A 155 1.23 16.50 12.32
CA GLN A 155 2.37 17.38 12.60
C GLN A 155 1.97 18.67 13.30
N GLU A 156 0.88 19.31 12.87
CA GLU A 156 0.33 20.49 13.54
C GLU A 156 -0.05 20.16 14.99
N LYS A 157 -0.75 19.04 15.21
CA LYS A 157 -1.12 18.61 16.56
C LYS A 157 0.08 18.34 17.47
N LEU A 158 1.21 17.91 16.91
CA LEU A 158 2.44 17.71 17.67
C LEU A 158 3.03 19.04 18.20
N THR A 159 2.66 20.20 17.63
CA THR A 159 3.12 21.52 18.11
C THR A 159 2.33 22.04 19.31
N TYR A 160 1.16 21.48 19.59
CA TYR A 160 0.36 21.89 20.73
C TYR A 160 1.05 21.57 22.05
N PRO A 161 0.78 22.36 23.12
CA PRO A 161 1.35 22.12 24.43
C PRO A 161 1.15 20.67 24.89
N GLU A 162 2.22 20.07 25.37
CA GLU A 162 2.14 18.77 26.03
C GLU A 162 1.60 18.93 27.43
N VAL A 163 1.04 17.83 27.97
CA VAL A 163 0.82 17.72 29.40
C VAL A 163 2.14 18.01 30.14
N LYS A 164 2.11 18.97 31.06
CA LYS A 164 3.29 19.42 31.80
C LYS A 164 3.93 18.22 32.51
N ARG A 165 5.22 18.03 32.27
CA ARG A 165 5.99 16.87 32.76
C ARG A 165 7.39 17.25 33.18
N ASP A 166 7.88 16.59 34.20
CA ASP A 166 9.26 16.68 34.68
C ASP A 166 10.12 15.66 33.93
N ARG A 167 10.87 16.12 32.93
CA ARG A 167 11.73 15.26 32.10
C ARG A 167 12.90 14.62 32.88
N SER A 168 13.16 15.07 34.11
CA SER A 168 14.17 14.46 34.99
C SER A 168 13.64 13.21 35.72
N LYS A 169 12.32 13.11 35.90
CA LYS A 169 11.67 11.97 36.55
C LYS A 169 11.40 10.83 35.57
N PRO A 170 11.41 9.58 36.05
CA PRO A 170 11.02 8.43 35.25
C PRO A 170 9.53 8.50 34.86
N VAL A 171 9.16 7.66 33.89
CA VAL A 171 7.77 7.39 33.51
C VAL A 171 7.46 5.92 33.79
N ASP A 172 6.22 5.66 34.20
CA ASP A 172 5.69 4.33 34.46
C ASP A 172 4.89 3.85 33.26
N LEU A 173 4.98 2.54 32.99
CA LEU A 173 4.14 1.87 32.02
C LEU A 173 3.17 0.96 32.76
N MET A 174 1.88 1.24 32.62
CA MET A 174 0.80 0.47 33.21
C MET A 174 0.06 -0.29 32.11
N PHE A 175 -0.12 -1.60 32.28
CA PHE A 175 -0.97 -2.38 31.38
C PHE A 175 -2.39 -1.80 31.38
N TYR A 176 -2.96 -1.58 30.18
CA TYR A 176 -4.32 -1.10 30.03
C TYR A 176 -5.25 -2.20 29.54
N LYS A 177 -4.96 -2.79 28.37
CA LYS A 177 -5.77 -3.87 27.78
C LYS A 177 -5.00 -4.74 26.82
N LYS A 178 -5.52 -5.94 26.59
CA LYS A 178 -5.12 -6.87 25.51
C LYS A 178 -6.35 -7.20 24.66
N GLU A 179 -6.19 -7.14 23.35
CA GLU A 179 -7.16 -7.56 22.34
C GLU A 179 -6.50 -8.69 21.53
N GLU A 180 -7.12 -9.87 21.47
CA GLU A 180 -6.59 -11.04 20.78
C GLU A 180 -7.32 -11.20 19.44
N GLU A 181 -6.57 -11.17 18.32
CA GLU A 181 -7.08 -11.45 16.98
C GLU A 181 -6.42 -12.70 16.40
N SER A 182 -7.02 -13.29 15.35
CA SER A 182 -6.58 -14.57 14.77
C SER A 182 -5.12 -14.61 14.29
N SER A 183 -4.52 -13.46 14.00
CA SER A 183 -3.13 -13.34 13.52
C SER A 183 -2.26 -12.40 14.34
N THR A 184 -2.81 -11.73 15.36
CA THR A 184 -2.14 -10.61 16.02
C THR A 184 -2.68 -10.35 17.41
N ASP A 185 -1.80 -10.23 18.39
CA ASP A 185 -2.16 -9.72 19.72
C ASP A 185 -1.90 -8.21 19.78
N LYS A 186 -2.90 -7.42 20.15
CA LYS A 186 -2.77 -5.98 20.38
C LYS A 186 -2.78 -5.69 21.88
N ILE A 187 -1.67 -5.19 22.40
CA ILE A 187 -1.49 -4.86 23.82
C ILE A 187 -1.32 -3.35 23.97
N THR A 188 -2.15 -2.72 24.78
CA THR A 188 -2.07 -1.28 25.08
C THR A 188 -1.52 -1.05 26.48
N TYR A 189 -0.56 -0.15 26.60
CA TYR A 189 -0.01 0.37 27.85
C TYR A 189 -0.28 1.86 27.96
N THR A 190 -0.64 2.29 29.15
CA THR A 190 -0.71 3.70 29.52
C THR A 190 0.64 4.14 30.08
N ILE A 191 1.12 5.31 29.64
CA ILE A 191 2.36 5.91 30.12
C ILE A 191 1.98 7.01 31.12
N LEU A 192 2.52 6.90 32.33
CA LEU A 192 2.19 7.76 33.46
C LEU A 192 3.43 8.51 33.97
N GLN A 193 3.24 9.73 34.46
CA GLN A 193 4.19 10.41 35.34
C GLN A 193 3.42 11.10 36.47
N ASP A 194 3.82 10.88 37.72
CA ASP A 194 3.13 11.42 38.91
C ASP A 194 1.61 11.15 38.87
N SER A 195 1.22 9.92 38.47
CA SER A 195 -0.17 9.48 38.27
C SER A 195 -0.97 10.17 37.15
N GLN A 196 -0.34 11.04 36.37
CA GLN A 196 -0.95 11.67 35.20
C GLN A 196 -0.63 10.90 33.92
N VAL A 197 -1.65 10.64 33.09
CA VAL A 197 -1.46 10.05 31.76
C VAL A 197 -0.79 11.06 30.84
N ILE A 198 0.35 10.67 30.26
CA ILE A 198 1.13 11.50 29.33
C ILE A 198 1.21 10.92 27.91
N GLY A 199 0.75 9.69 27.72
CA GLY A 199 0.76 9.04 26.42
C GLY A 199 0.41 7.56 26.49
N HIS A 200 0.36 6.89 25.34
CA HIS A 200 0.14 5.45 25.21
C HIS A 200 1.25 4.78 24.40
N LEU A 201 1.46 3.50 24.69
CA LEU A 201 2.20 2.56 23.86
C LEU A 201 1.25 1.44 23.43
N VAL A 202 1.16 1.20 22.13
CA VAL A 202 0.42 0.07 21.57
C VAL A 202 1.44 -0.90 20.96
N LYS A 203 1.44 -2.15 21.41
CA LYS A 203 2.23 -3.25 20.84
C LYS A 203 1.32 -4.13 20.01
N TYR A 204 1.75 -4.44 18.80
CA TYR A 204 1.20 -5.49 17.94
C TYR A 204 2.20 -6.64 17.92
N ASP A 205 1.83 -7.78 18.48
CA ASP A 205 2.63 -8.99 18.51
C ASP A 205 2.26 -9.86 17.31
N TYR A 206 3.16 -9.94 16.34
CA TYR A 206 3.09 -10.89 15.24
C TYR A 206 3.97 -12.10 15.57
N SER A 207 3.74 -13.22 14.89
CA SER A 207 4.47 -14.47 15.13
C SER A 207 5.99 -14.37 15.01
N VAL A 208 6.51 -13.40 14.24
CA VAL A 208 7.94 -13.24 13.94
C VAL A 208 8.46 -11.80 14.14
N SER A 209 7.61 -10.87 14.57
CA SER A 209 7.96 -9.46 14.76
C SER A 209 7.02 -8.78 15.74
N ALA A 210 7.46 -7.66 16.31
CA ALA A 210 6.57 -6.79 17.06
C ALA A 210 6.62 -5.38 16.49
N VAL A 211 5.45 -4.77 16.37
CA VAL A 211 5.30 -3.37 15.97
C VAL A 211 4.86 -2.59 17.20
N TYR A 212 5.48 -1.43 17.44
CA TYR A 212 5.11 -0.54 18.53
C TYR A 212 4.69 0.80 17.98
N GLU A 213 3.58 1.31 18.48
CA GLU A 213 3.04 2.61 18.15
C GLU A 213 2.99 3.46 19.42
N PHE A 214 3.63 4.62 19.35
CA PHE A 214 3.76 5.55 20.46
C PHE A 214 2.86 6.76 20.21
N TYR A 215 2.08 7.12 21.22
CA TYR A 215 1.16 8.25 21.17
C TYR A 215 1.45 9.18 22.33
N LYS A 216 1.60 10.48 22.06
CA LYS A 216 1.78 11.50 23.11
C LYS A 216 0.45 12.18 23.40
N LYS A 217 0.23 12.58 24.65
CA LYS A 217 -0.95 13.36 25.03
C LYS A 217 -0.67 14.85 24.88
N VAL A 218 -1.51 15.56 24.10
CA VAL A 218 -1.42 17.01 23.89
C VAL A 218 -2.68 17.70 24.39
N LEU A 219 -2.57 19.01 24.64
CA LEU A 219 -3.66 19.92 24.97
C LEU A 219 -4.02 20.77 23.74
N LEU A 220 -5.17 20.52 23.15
CA LEU A 220 -5.69 21.27 22.01
C LEU A 220 -6.13 22.70 22.42
N PRO A 221 -6.32 23.63 21.45
CA PRO A 221 -6.70 25.01 21.75
C PRO A 221 -8.00 25.17 22.54
N ASP A 222 -8.93 24.23 22.40
CA ASP A 222 -10.21 24.17 23.13
C ASP A 222 -10.08 23.50 24.51
N SER A 223 -8.85 23.31 24.99
CA SER A 223 -8.51 22.62 26.24
C SER A 223 -8.89 21.13 26.27
N THR A 224 -9.21 20.53 25.12
CA THR A 224 -9.40 19.08 25.04
C THR A 224 -8.05 18.37 25.00
N GLU A 225 -8.01 17.18 25.61
CA GLU A 225 -6.82 16.35 25.61
C GLU A 225 -6.93 15.28 24.51
N GLU A 226 -5.89 15.16 23.67
CA GLU A 226 -5.86 14.18 22.57
C GLU A 226 -4.57 13.36 22.60
N LEU A 227 -4.68 12.08 22.23
CA LEU A 227 -3.52 11.22 21.94
C LEU A 227 -3.13 11.35 20.48
N VAL A 228 -1.94 11.87 20.22
CA VAL A 228 -1.42 12.13 18.89
C VAL A 228 -0.32 11.12 18.56
N PRO A 229 -0.36 10.49 17.37
CA PRO A 229 0.71 9.60 16.92
C PRO A 229 2.07 10.30 16.95
N LEU A 230 3.04 9.70 17.63
CA LEU A 230 4.39 10.26 17.82
C LEU A 230 5.43 9.50 17.01
N ALA A 231 5.43 8.17 17.12
CA ALA A 231 6.41 7.34 16.46
C ALA A 231 5.90 5.91 16.29
N LYS A 232 6.47 5.21 15.31
CA LYS A 232 6.25 3.78 15.11
C LYS A 232 7.59 3.09 15.09
N SER A 233 7.67 1.89 15.65
CA SER A 233 8.87 1.08 15.53
C SER A 233 8.57 -0.34 15.12
N ASN A 234 9.42 -0.88 14.25
CA ASN A 234 9.48 -2.30 13.96
C ASN A 234 10.64 -2.91 14.76
N MET A 235 10.35 -3.98 15.50
CA MET A 235 11.36 -4.72 16.23
C MET A 235 11.58 -6.07 15.53
N HIS A 236 12.75 -6.20 14.93
CA HIS A 236 13.27 -7.45 14.38
C HIS A 236 14.50 -7.84 15.18
N SER A 237 14.39 -8.85 16.04
CA SER A 237 15.47 -9.28 16.94
C SER A 237 15.89 -8.16 17.93
N THR A 238 17.19 -7.97 18.18
CA THR A 238 17.77 -7.00 19.13
C THR A 238 17.86 -5.57 18.59
N ASN A 239 17.54 -5.35 17.32
CA ASN A 239 17.55 -4.05 16.67
C ASN A 239 16.13 -3.49 16.59
N LEU A 240 15.98 -2.23 17.01
CA LEU A 240 14.72 -1.51 16.87
C LEU A 240 14.88 -0.38 15.87
N GLU A 241 13.99 -0.39 14.89
CA GLU A 241 13.88 0.62 13.86
C GLU A 241 12.72 1.54 14.22
N LEU A 242 13.01 2.77 14.62
CA LEU A 242 12.05 3.76 15.09
C LEU A 242 11.91 4.88 14.06
N THR A 243 10.71 5.12 13.58
CA THR A 243 10.40 6.28 12.73
C THR A 243 9.53 7.25 13.50
N THR A 244 9.95 8.52 13.60
CA THR A 244 9.14 9.55 14.25
C THR A 244 8.27 10.28 13.24
N VAL A 245 7.08 10.72 13.66
CA VAL A 245 6.19 11.53 12.84
C VAL A 245 6.79 12.94 12.61
N ALA A 246 7.55 13.44 13.58
CA ALA A 246 8.12 14.79 13.55
C ALA A 246 9.08 15.00 12.38
N ASP A 247 9.98 14.03 12.14
CA ASP A 247 11.01 14.12 11.09
C ASP A 247 10.82 13.12 9.94
N GLY A 248 9.95 12.11 10.09
CA GLY A 248 9.76 11.04 9.11
C GLY A 248 10.99 10.15 8.92
N LYS A 249 12.02 10.27 9.77
CA LYS A 249 13.31 9.58 9.60
C LYS A 249 13.36 8.29 10.40
N LEU A 250 14.07 7.32 9.84
CA LEU A 250 14.38 6.04 10.48
C LEU A 250 15.58 6.21 11.42
N HIS A 251 15.38 5.88 12.70
CA HIS A 251 16.38 5.86 13.75
C HIS A 251 16.62 4.41 14.18
N LYS A 252 17.87 3.94 14.12
CA LYS A 252 18.25 2.59 14.56
C LYS A 252 18.76 2.64 15.99
N LEU A 253 18.13 1.90 16.89
CA LEU A 253 18.49 1.81 18.30
C LEU A 253 18.96 0.38 18.62
N ASP A 254 20.17 0.26 19.18
CA ASP A 254 20.71 -1.01 19.69
C ASP A 254 20.13 -1.31 21.07
N LEU A 255 19.32 -2.37 21.15
CA LEU A 255 18.64 -2.79 22.38
C LEU A 255 19.20 -4.13 22.92
N SER A 256 20.33 -4.60 22.41
CA SER A 256 20.94 -5.89 22.77
C SER A 256 21.19 -6.09 24.28
N ARG A 257 21.33 -4.98 25.03
CA ARG A 257 21.57 -4.99 26.48
C ARG A 257 20.34 -4.66 27.33
N LYS A 258 19.13 -4.64 26.74
CA LYS A 258 17.89 -4.23 27.44
C LYS A 258 16.98 -5.42 27.67
N SER A 259 16.67 -5.71 28.94
CA SER A 259 15.75 -6.78 29.35
C SER A 259 14.29 -6.54 28.94
N SER A 260 13.91 -5.29 28.67
CA SER A 260 12.58 -4.93 28.15
C SER A 260 12.71 -3.82 27.11
N PRO A 261 13.10 -4.16 25.86
CA PRO A 261 13.40 -3.20 24.79
C PRO A 261 12.29 -2.15 24.55
N HIS A 262 11.04 -2.58 24.52
CA HIS A 262 9.88 -1.70 24.28
C HIS A 262 9.58 -0.73 25.43
N VAL A 263 9.73 -1.18 26.69
CA VAL A 263 9.62 -0.31 27.87
C VAL A 263 10.74 0.72 27.85
N TRP A 264 11.95 0.31 27.45
CA TRP A 264 13.08 1.22 27.33
C TRP A 264 12.83 2.26 26.22
N VAL A 265 12.30 1.87 25.06
CA VAL A 265 11.98 2.81 23.97
C VAL A 265 10.87 3.77 24.36
N ALA A 266 9.82 3.31 25.05
CA ALA A 266 8.80 4.19 25.61
C ALA A 266 9.44 5.20 26.57
N ARG A 267 10.27 4.76 27.51
CA ARG A 267 10.99 5.66 28.41
C ARG A 267 11.93 6.62 27.66
N TYR A 268 12.60 6.15 26.62
CA TYR A 268 13.53 6.94 25.82
C TYR A 268 12.81 8.04 25.04
N LEU A 269 11.76 7.70 24.28
CA LEU A 269 10.95 8.65 23.51
C LEU A 269 10.32 9.72 24.40
N PHE A 270 9.87 9.33 25.59
CA PHE A 270 9.25 10.27 26.53
C PHE A 270 10.28 11.00 27.41
N LYS A 271 11.56 10.59 27.42
CA LYS A 271 12.64 11.32 28.10
C LYS A 271 13.38 12.29 27.16
N THR A 272 13.48 11.96 25.88
CA THR A 272 14.24 12.73 24.90
C THR A 272 13.38 13.82 24.24
N ASN A 273 14.03 14.89 23.78
CA ASN A 273 13.42 15.94 22.96
C ASN A 273 13.18 15.46 21.52
N TYR A 274 12.71 14.23 21.29
CA TYR A 274 12.14 13.86 19.98
C TYR A 274 10.76 14.53 19.76
N LEU A 275 10.65 15.75 20.31
CA LEU A 275 9.53 16.61 20.64
C LEU A 275 10.07 18.04 20.74
#